data_AF-A0A1F9C2B6-F1
#
_entry.id   AF-A0A1F9C2B6-F1
#
_cell.length_a   1.000
_cell.length_b   1.000
_cell.length_c   1.000
_cell.angle_alpha   90.00
_cell.angle_beta   90.00
_cell.angle_gamma   90.00
#
_symmetry.space_group_name_H-M   'P 1'
#
loop_
_entity.id
_entity.type
_entity.pdbx_description
1 polymer ?
#
loop_
_entity_poly.entity_id
_entity_poly.type
_entity_poly.pdbx_seq_one_letter_code
_entity_poly.pdbx_strand_id
1 'polypeptide(L)'
;MTPEEGPGPLPGSYGRRPRVYRTMRERNLLDHIRNGRDREKRKRPLERTLFDRVNGLVRAHALDVTFVARLTDPAAEALPEDGDLVRARAKEPFVPPLFSLSGEDEYGVTMAILGTVNNPYLPFATSPEEILLCAPLYRRNPRLGSDALARHHFETLLFAEIAGREIEELRERLRALLKKGVRHGEGHAGLSSLVKRIGKLRRFVASVGSADGGGR
;
A
#
# COMPACT_ATOMS: atom_id res chain seq x y z
N MET A 1 -6.00 71.21 -68.53
CA MET A 1 -6.28 70.45 -67.30
C MET A 1 -5.33 69.27 -67.25
N THR A 2 -4.67 69.08 -66.11
CA THR A 2 -4.00 67.84 -65.67
C THR A 2 -4.96 67.13 -64.67
N PRO A 3 -4.68 65.96 -64.04
CA PRO A 3 -3.40 65.25 -63.98
C PRO A 3 -3.45 63.68 -63.90
N GLU A 4 -2.29 63.08 -63.56
CA GLU A 4 -1.96 61.79 -62.86
C GLU A 4 -2.16 60.36 -63.44
N GLU A 5 -0.99 59.72 -63.68
CA GLU A 5 -0.43 58.49 -63.05
C GLU A 5 -1.21 57.14 -62.89
N GLY A 6 -0.86 56.16 -63.74
CA GLY A 6 -0.43 54.77 -63.41
C GLY A 6 -1.30 53.82 -62.54
N PRO A 7 -0.79 52.63 -62.14
CA PRO A 7 0.30 51.80 -62.72
C PRO A 7 -0.19 50.40 -63.18
N GLY A 8 0.72 49.51 -63.62
CA GLY A 8 0.49 48.05 -63.71
C GLY A 8 1.01 47.31 -62.46
N PRO A 9 1.34 46.00 -62.49
CA PRO A 9 1.22 44.98 -63.55
C PRO A 9 0.09 43.95 -63.18
N LEU A 10 0.05 42.61 -63.37
CA LEU A 10 0.94 41.48 -63.72
C LEU A 10 0.16 40.35 -64.46
N PRO A 11 0.84 39.49 -65.26
CA PRO A 11 0.27 38.25 -65.83
C PRO A 11 0.36 37.06 -64.86
N GLY A 12 -0.43 35.98 -65.08
CA GLY A 12 -0.33 34.78 -64.24
C GLY A 12 -1.41 33.70 -64.42
N SER A 13 -1.75 33.32 -65.66
CA SER A 13 -2.76 32.29 -65.94
C SER A 13 -2.31 30.86 -65.58
N TYR A 14 -2.36 30.49 -64.30
CA TYR A 14 -1.94 29.18 -63.81
C TYR A 14 -3.06 28.36 -63.18
N GLY A 15 -3.39 27.24 -63.83
CA GLY A 15 -3.90 26.02 -63.20
C GLY A 15 -5.19 26.14 -62.37
N ARG A 16 -6.33 25.79 -62.98
CA ARG A 16 -7.58 25.49 -62.29
C ARG A 16 -7.40 24.24 -61.39
N ARG A 17 -6.80 24.42 -60.21
CA ARG A 17 -6.54 23.33 -59.25
C ARG A 17 -7.84 22.55 -59.01
N PRO A 18 -7.83 21.21 -59.03
CA PRO A 18 -9.01 20.43 -58.65
C PRO A 18 -9.39 20.83 -57.23
N ARG A 19 -10.67 21.18 -57.04
CA ARG A 19 -11.20 21.57 -55.73
C ARG A 19 -11.10 20.34 -54.85
N VAL A 20 -10.08 20.27 -53.98
CA VAL A 20 -9.87 19.12 -53.11
C VAL A 20 -11.09 19.04 -52.19
N TYR A 21 -11.95 18.07 -52.43
CA TYR A 21 -13.04 17.69 -51.54
C TYR A 21 -12.43 17.02 -50.31
N ARG A 22 -11.72 17.81 -49.49
CA ARG A 22 -11.10 17.38 -48.25
C ARG A 22 -12.23 16.96 -47.31
N THR A 23 -12.43 15.65 -47.25
CA THR A 23 -13.76 15.10 -47.01
C THR A 23 -14.29 15.45 -45.62
N MET A 24 -15.61 15.57 -45.50
CA MET A 24 -16.27 15.68 -44.19
C MET A 24 -15.98 14.46 -43.28
N ARG A 25 -15.44 13.36 -43.82
CA ARG A 25 -14.92 12.22 -43.05
C ARG A 25 -13.65 12.57 -42.27
N GLU A 26 -12.73 13.41 -42.77
CA GLU A 26 -11.52 13.78 -42.01
C GLU A 26 -11.87 14.58 -40.75
N ARG A 27 -12.76 15.58 -40.87
CA ARG A 27 -13.27 16.33 -39.70
C ARG A 27 -13.99 15.40 -38.73
N ASN A 28 -14.94 14.60 -39.21
CA ASN A 28 -15.63 13.62 -38.38
C ASN A 28 -14.65 12.68 -37.66
N LEU A 29 -13.59 12.17 -38.31
CA LEU A 29 -12.64 11.27 -37.68
C LEU A 29 -11.82 11.95 -36.58
N LEU A 30 -11.32 13.17 -36.82
CA LEU A 30 -10.60 13.94 -35.80
C LEU A 30 -11.51 14.31 -34.62
N ASP A 31 -12.75 14.71 -34.88
CA ASP A 31 -13.74 14.97 -33.85
C ASP A 31 -14.17 13.68 -33.13
N HIS A 32 -14.21 12.52 -33.80
CA HIS A 32 -14.50 11.23 -33.15
C HIS A 32 -13.35 10.79 -32.23
N ILE A 33 -12.10 10.99 -32.64
CA ILE A 33 -10.90 10.72 -31.83
C ILE A 33 -10.84 11.69 -30.65
N ARG A 34 -11.15 12.97 -30.86
CA ARG A 34 -11.20 13.98 -29.79
C ARG A 34 -12.31 13.66 -28.78
N ASN A 35 -13.53 13.41 -29.24
CA ASN A 35 -14.65 13.01 -28.39
C ASN A 35 -14.44 11.63 -27.74
N GLY A 36 -13.67 10.73 -28.35
CA GLY A 36 -13.22 9.47 -27.75
C GLY A 36 -12.30 9.73 -26.55
N ARG A 37 -11.19 10.44 -26.78
CA ARG A 37 -10.25 10.85 -25.71
C ARG A 37 -10.91 11.66 -24.62
N ASP A 38 -11.84 12.55 -24.97
CA ASP A 38 -12.58 13.37 -24.01
C ASP A 38 -13.67 12.57 -23.28
N ARG A 39 -14.13 11.42 -23.80
CA ARG A 39 -14.95 10.44 -23.06
C ARG A 39 -14.10 9.57 -22.13
N GLU A 40 -12.93 9.11 -22.58
CA GLU A 40 -11.97 8.34 -21.75
C GLU A 40 -11.46 9.17 -20.57
N LYS A 41 -11.15 10.46 -20.80
CA LYS A 41 -10.81 11.43 -19.74
C LYS A 41 -11.99 11.80 -18.84
N ARG A 42 -13.23 11.56 -19.27
CA ARG A 42 -14.43 11.81 -18.44
C ARG A 42 -14.67 10.66 -17.47
N LYS A 43 -13.97 10.74 -16.35
CA LYS A 43 -14.32 10.14 -15.05
C LYS A 43 -14.02 8.64 -14.89
N ARG A 44 -12.74 8.27 -14.95
CA ARG A 44 -12.18 7.58 -13.77
C ARG A 44 -11.67 8.65 -12.79
N PRO A 45 -11.75 8.44 -11.47
CA PRO A 45 -10.98 9.25 -10.52
C PRO A 45 -9.49 9.17 -10.84
N LEU A 46 -8.72 10.17 -10.43
CA LEU A 46 -7.26 10.05 -10.40
C LEU A 46 -6.91 9.11 -9.24
N GLU A 47 -6.61 7.86 -9.59
CA GLU A 47 -6.18 6.83 -8.64
C GLU A 47 -4.74 7.13 -8.19
N ARG A 48 -4.55 7.25 -6.86
CA ARG A 48 -3.23 7.44 -6.25
C ARG A 48 -2.41 6.17 -6.45
N THR A 49 -1.21 6.31 -6.98
CA THR A 49 -0.34 5.16 -7.23
C THR A 49 0.35 4.68 -5.94
N LEU A 50 0.96 3.50 -5.99
CA LEU A 50 1.84 3.04 -4.91
C LEU A 50 3.05 3.97 -4.72
N PHE A 51 3.53 4.58 -5.81
CA PHE A 51 4.57 5.62 -5.74
C PHE A 51 4.08 6.84 -4.96
N ASP A 52 2.86 7.35 -5.22
CA ASP A 52 2.33 8.50 -4.47
C ASP A 52 2.19 8.19 -2.97
N ARG A 53 1.84 6.95 -2.59
CA ARG A 53 1.81 6.52 -1.19
C ARG A 53 3.21 6.47 -0.58
N VAL A 54 4.17 5.78 -1.19
CA VAL A 54 5.51 5.61 -0.61
C VAL A 54 6.25 6.94 -0.56
N ASN A 55 6.20 7.73 -1.64
CA ASN A 55 6.76 9.09 -1.68
C ASN A 55 6.08 9.99 -0.64
N GLY A 56 4.75 9.92 -0.51
CA GLY A 56 4.03 10.62 0.57
C GLY A 56 4.56 10.30 1.97
N LEU A 57 4.92 9.04 2.25
CA LEU A 57 5.53 8.63 3.52
C LEU A 57 7.01 9.06 3.64
N VAL A 58 7.80 8.94 2.56
CA VAL A 58 9.19 9.44 2.49
C VAL A 58 9.23 10.92 2.86
N ARG A 59 8.34 11.73 2.29
CA ARG A 59 8.27 13.18 2.53
C ARG A 59 7.68 13.55 3.89
N ALA A 60 6.68 12.81 4.38
CA ALA A 60 6.07 13.05 5.69
C ALA A 60 6.99 12.69 6.87
N HIS A 61 7.91 11.74 6.68
CA HIS A 61 8.82 11.24 7.73
C HIS A 61 10.30 11.54 7.46
N ALA A 62 10.62 12.32 6.43
CA ALA A 62 11.99 12.65 5.99
C ALA A 62 12.89 11.41 5.84
N LEU A 63 12.38 10.36 5.18
CA LEU A 63 13.12 9.10 4.99
C LEU A 63 14.26 9.26 4.00
N ASP A 64 15.40 8.64 4.31
CA ASP A 64 16.65 8.76 3.58
C ASP A 64 17.25 7.39 3.21
N VAL A 65 18.51 7.41 2.75
CA VAL A 65 19.28 6.19 2.44
C VAL A 65 19.56 5.30 3.65
N THR A 66 19.54 5.83 4.88
CA THR A 66 19.71 5.03 6.11
C THR A 66 18.47 4.19 6.39
N PHE A 67 17.28 4.71 6.09
CA PHE A 67 16.03 3.93 6.12
C PHE A 67 16.05 2.81 5.07
N VAL A 68 16.55 3.07 3.87
CA VAL A 68 16.73 2.04 2.82
C VAL A 68 17.69 0.93 3.29
N ALA A 69 18.78 1.26 3.96
CA ALA A 69 19.70 0.26 4.51
C ALA A 69 19.01 -0.67 5.54
N ARG A 70 18.15 -0.12 6.41
CA ARG A 70 17.36 -0.91 7.37
C ARG A 70 16.40 -1.90 6.70
N LEU A 71 15.90 -1.62 5.49
CA LEU A 71 15.07 -2.57 4.73
C LEU A 71 15.88 -3.76 4.18
N THR A 72 17.20 -3.66 4.09
CA THR A 72 18.09 -4.73 3.61
C THR A 72 18.68 -5.61 4.71
N ASP A 73 18.62 -5.19 5.98
CA ASP A 73 19.12 -5.96 7.12
C ASP A 73 17.99 -6.74 7.84
N PRO A 74 17.96 -8.09 7.75
CA PRO A 74 16.95 -8.90 8.42
C PRO A 74 17.10 -8.97 9.96
N ALA A 75 18.18 -8.42 10.54
CA ALA A 75 18.39 -8.36 11.99
C ALA A 75 17.81 -7.10 12.65
N ALA A 76 17.39 -6.09 11.87
CA ALA A 76 17.09 -4.75 12.38
C ALA A 76 15.79 -4.58 13.19
N GLU A 77 14.94 -5.61 13.27
CA GLU A 77 13.72 -5.61 14.09
C GLU A 77 13.66 -6.84 15.01
N ALA A 78 14.18 -6.67 16.22
CA ALA A 78 13.85 -7.55 17.33
C ALA A 78 12.35 -7.44 17.63
N LEU A 79 11.61 -8.52 17.37
CA LEU A 79 10.21 -8.66 17.79
C LEU A 79 10.15 -8.43 19.31
N PRO A 80 9.32 -7.50 19.83
CA PRO A 80 9.32 -7.18 21.24
C PRO A 80 9.08 -8.42 22.11
N GLU A 81 10.03 -8.72 23.00
CA GLU A 81 10.08 -9.94 23.79
C GLU A 81 8.91 -10.01 24.78
N ASP A 82 7.83 -10.68 24.36
CA ASP A 82 6.78 -11.23 25.24
C ASP A 82 6.09 -10.19 26.16
N GLY A 83 6.30 -8.90 25.86
CA GLY A 83 6.43 -7.86 26.89
C GLY A 83 5.22 -6.97 27.10
N ASP A 84 4.34 -6.82 26.10
CA ASP A 84 2.91 -6.72 26.35
C ASP A 84 2.08 -6.92 25.09
N LEU A 85 0.81 -7.29 25.27
CA LEU A 85 -0.14 -7.37 24.15
C LEU A 85 -0.66 -5.96 23.87
N VAL A 86 0.16 -5.17 23.15
CA VAL A 86 -0.10 -3.77 22.79
C VAL A 86 -1.55 -3.63 22.35
N ARG A 87 -2.32 -2.82 23.10
CA ARG A 87 -3.76 -2.64 22.88
C ARG A 87 -3.99 -2.21 21.44
N ALA A 88 -4.58 -3.09 20.64
CA ALA A 88 -4.74 -2.94 19.19
C ALA A 88 -5.19 -1.52 18.83
N ARG A 89 -4.24 -0.70 18.36
CA ARG A 89 -4.50 0.70 18.00
C ARG A 89 -5.21 0.71 16.65
N ALA A 90 -6.30 1.48 16.57
CA ALA A 90 -6.98 1.71 15.31
C ALA A 90 -6.04 2.47 14.37
N LYS A 91 -5.85 1.95 13.16
CA LYS A 91 -4.92 2.50 12.18
C LYS A 91 -5.40 3.85 11.67
N GLU A 92 -4.57 4.88 11.86
CA GLU A 92 -4.86 6.22 11.35
C GLU A 92 -4.70 6.24 9.81
N PRO A 93 -5.72 6.69 9.05
CA PRO A 93 -5.73 6.53 7.60
C PRO A 93 -4.79 7.55 6.94
N PHE A 94 -3.58 7.11 6.57
CA PHE A 94 -2.71 7.91 5.71
C PHE A 94 -3.34 8.10 4.33
N VAL A 95 -3.60 9.36 3.96
CA VAL A 95 -4.11 9.77 2.65
C VAL A 95 -2.97 10.43 1.88
N PRO A 96 -2.40 9.78 0.84
CA PRO A 96 -1.32 10.37 0.06
C PRO A 96 -1.76 11.66 -0.68
N PRO A 97 -0.81 12.50 -1.13
CA PRO A 97 -1.11 13.54 -2.11
C PRO A 97 -1.74 12.93 -3.38
N LEU A 98 -2.47 13.74 -4.16
CA LEU A 98 -3.01 13.32 -5.46
C LEU A 98 -1.93 13.28 -6.56
N PHE A 99 -0.86 14.04 -6.38
CA PHE A 99 0.33 14.04 -7.22
C PHE A 99 1.54 14.23 -6.30
N SER A 100 2.40 13.22 -6.19
CA SER A 100 3.57 13.31 -5.34
C SER A 100 4.74 13.99 -6.07
N LEU A 101 4.73 15.31 -6.09
CA LEU A 101 5.90 16.12 -6.46
C LEU A 101 7.00 15.92 -5.40
N SER A 102 8.21 15.60 -5.86
CA SER A 102 9.37 15.30 -5.02
C SER A 102 10.67 15.76 -5.66
N GLY A 103 11.68 16.04 -4.84
CA GLY A 103 13.07 16.23 -5.26
C GLY A 103 13.72 14.93 -5.74
N GLU A 104 14.96 15.05 -6.22
CA GLU A 104 15.73 13.92 -6.77
C GLU A 104 16.04 12.86 -5.70
N ASP A 105 16.46 13.30 -4.50
CA ASP A 105 16.72 12.41 -3.36
C ASP A 105 15.45 11.67 -2.88
N GLU A 106 14.35 12.41 -2.68
CA GLU A 106 13.04 11.87 -2.29
C GLU A 106 12.52 10.83 -3.32
N TYR A 107 12.73 11.09 -4.62
CA TYR A 107 12.43 10.16 -5.71
C TYR A 107 13.32 8.92 -5.65
N GLY A 108 14.64 9.09 -5.47
CA GLY A 108 15.61 8.00 -5.36
C GLY A 108 15.30 7.06 -4.18
N VAL A 109 15.04 7.61 -3.00
CA VAL A 109 14.62 6.86 -1.81
C VAL A 109 13.29 6.13 -2.06
N THR A 110 12.30 6.80 -2.66
CA THR A 110 11.02 6.16 -3.02
C THR A 110 11.23 4.95 -3.93
N MET A 111 12.02 5.09 -5.00
CA MET A 111 12.28 4.02 -5.96
C MET A 111 13.07 2.87 -5.32
N ALA A 112 14.00 3.17 -4.41
CA ALA A 112 14.72 2.16 -3.64
C ALA A 112 13.79 1.37 -2.71
N ILE A 113 12.90 2.03 -1.96
CA ILE A 113 11.89 1.36 -1.12
C ILE A 113 10.99 0.45 -1.95
N LEU A 114 10.49 0.94 -3.10
CA LEU A 114 9.64 0.15 -4.00
C LEU A 114 10.37 -1.09 -4.53
N GLY A 115 11.64 -0.94 -4.94
CA GLY A 115 12.47 -2.03 -5.47
C GLY A 115 12.87 -3.07 -4.41
N THR A 116 13.20 -2.64 -3.19
CA THR A 116 13.63 -3.52 -2.09
C THR A 116 12.45 -4.27 -1.45
N VAL A 117 11.32 -3.60 -1.24
CA VAL A 117 10.20 -4.19 -0.48
C VAL A 117 9.31 -5.07 -1.36
N ASN A 118 8.92 -4.58 -2.55
CA ASN A 118 8.08 -5.26 -3.55
C ASN A 118 7.00 -6.21 -2.96
N ASN A 119 6.20 -5.71 -2.02
CA ASN A 119 5.35 -6.53 -1.16
C ASN A 119 3.86 -6.21 -1.34
N PRO A 120 2.95 -7.21 -1.41
CA PRO A 120 1.50 -7.00 -1.47
C PRO A 120 0.90 -6.19 -0.32
N TYR A 121 1.60 -6.05 0.81
CA TYR A 121 1.15 -5.28 1.98
C TYR A 121 1.60 -3.81 1.93
N LEU A 122 2.59 -3.44 1.13
CA LEU A 122 3.08 -2.05 1.00
C LEU A 122 1.98 -1.03 0.59
N PRO A 123 0.98 -1.36 -0.25
CA PRO A 123 -0.17 -0.48 -0.53
C PRO A 123 -1.04 -0.13 0.68
N PHE A 124 -0.88 -0.81 1.81
CA PHE A 124 -1.62 -0.57 3.05
C PHE A 124 -0.76 0.09 4.14
N ALA A 125 0.54 0.30 3.92
CA ALA A 125 1.42 0.95 4.88
C ALA A 125 1.03 2.43 5.10
N THR A 126 1.02 2.88 6.36
CA THR A 126 0.69 4.25 6.78
C THR A 126 1.80 4.92 7.60
N SER A 127 2.91 4.23 7.89
CA SER A 127 4.09 4.78 8.55
C SER A 127 5.37 4.03 8.14
N PRO A 128 6.58 4.55 8.43
CA PRO A 128 7.84 3.91 8.07
C PRO A 128 8.02 2.53 8.72
N GLU A 129 7.53 2.36 9.95
CA GLU A 129 7.58 1.09 10.69
C GLU A 129 6.78 0.01 9.96
N GLU A 130 5.62 0.37 9.37
CA GLU A 130 4.87 -0.58 8.56
C GLU A 130 5.56 -0.95 7.24
N ILE A 131 6.41 -0.08 6.68
CA ILE A 131 7.22 -0.42 5.50
C ILE A 131 8.28 -1.47 5.88
N LEU A 132 8.95 -1.33 7.04
CA LEU A 132 9.87 -2.35 7.58
C LEU A 132 9.14 -3.69 7.81
N LEU A 133 7.99 -3.63 8.49
CA LEU A 133 7.21 -4.81 8.88
C LEU A 133 6.52 -5.54 7.71
N CYS A 134 6.46 -4.96 6.51
CA CYS A 134 5.89 -5.59 5.31
C CYS A 134 6.44 -7.01 5.06
N ALA A 135 7.76 -7.15 5.00
CA ALA A 135 8.41 -8.42 4.68
C ALA A 135 8.43 -9.44 5.85
N PRO A 136 8.66 -9.05 7.12
CA PRO A 136 8.42 -9.92 8.29
C PRO A 136 6.97 -10.45 8.37
N LEU A 137 5.97 -9.60 8.18
CA LEU A 137 4.56 -9.97 8.28
C LEU A 137 4.14 -10.92 7.14
N TYR A 138 4.45 -10.56 5.88
CA TYR A 138 4.10 -11.39 4.72
C TYR A 138 4.76 -12.78 4.76
N ARG A 139 6.03 -12.88 5.21
CA ARG A 139 6.72 -14.18 5.39
C ARG A 139 6.05 -15.09 6.40
N ARG A 140 5.43 -14.54 7.46
CA ARG A 140 4.73 -15.33 8.48
C ARG A 140 3.31 -15.68 8.06
N ASN A 141 2.58 -14.70 7.50
CA ASN A 141 1.20 -14.88 7.04
C ASN A 141 0.98 -14.11 5.73
N PRO A 142 1.04 -14.77 4.56
CA PRO A 142 0.79 -14.17 3.25
C PRO A 142 -0.70 -14.20 2.85
N ARG A 143 -1.62 -14.47 3.79
CA ARG A 143 -3.07 -14.63 3.56
C ARG A 143 -3.92 -13.58 4.28
N LEU A 144 -3.32 -12.49 4.74
CA LEU A 144 -4.06 -11.40 5.38
C LEU A 144 -4.87 -10.64 4.31
N GLY A 145 -6.17 -10.47 4.57
CA GLY A 145 -7.06 -9.71 3.70
C GLY A 145 -6.73 -8.21 3.73
N SER A 146 -7.04 -7.52 2.63
CA SER A 146 -6.97 -6.06 2.48
C SER A 146 -7.51 -5.31 3.70
N ASP A 147 -8.64 -5.78 4.21
CA ASP A 147 -9.44 -5.07 5.19
C ASP A 147 -8.77 -5.14 6.57
N ALA A 148 -8.06 -6.22 6.87
CA ALA A 148 -7.26 -6.35 8.10
C ALA A 148 -6.02 -5.43 8.03
N LEU A 149 -5.32 -5.43 6.90
CA LEU A 149 -4.16 -4.57 6.63
C LEU A 149 -4.51 -3.07 6.66
N ALA A 150 -5.75 -2.72 6.28
CA ALA A 150 -6.26 -1.36 6.29
C ALA A 150 -6.71 -0.87 7.69
N ARG A 151 -7.21 -1.76 8.57
CA ARG A 151 -7.75 -1.39 9.90
C ARG A 151 -6.75 -1.49 11.05
N HIS A 152 -5.75 -2.36 10.94
CA HIS A 152 -4.82 -2.66 12.02
C HIS A 152 -3.37 -2.34 11.64
N HIS A 153 -2.61 -1.85 12.61
CA HIS A 153 -1.16 -1.68 12.43
C HIS A 153 -0.48 -3.03 12.18
N PHE A 154 0.53 -3.05 11.32
CA PHE A 154 1.22 -4.29 10.95
C PHE A 154 1.89 -4.98 12.14
N GLU A 155 2.36 -4.22 13.14
CA GLU A 155 2.84 -4.73 14.43
C GLU A 155 1.75 -5.53 15.16
N THR A 156 0.52 -5.02 15.22
CA THR A 156 -0.62 -5.71 15.85
C THR A 156 -0.96 -7.02 15.12
N LEU A 157 -0.91 -7.02 13.79
CA LEU A 157 -1.12 -8.23 12.97
C LEU A 157 0.01 -9.25 13.16
N LEU A 158 1.25 -8.78 13.30
CA LEU A 158 2.44 -9.59 13.53
C LEU A 158 2.40 -10.26 14.92
N PHE A 159 2.02 -9.51 15.96
CA PHE A 159 1.77 -10.08 17.29
C PHE A 159 0.60 -11.08 17.28
N ALA A 160 -0.47 -10.85 16.52
CA ALA A 160 -1.60 -11.79 16.46
C ALA A 160 -1.18 -13.14 15.84
N GLU A 161 -0.32 -13.10 14.81
CA GLU A 161 0.28 -14.29 14.18
C GLU A 161 1.26 -15.02 15.13
N ILE A 162 2.08 -14.28 15.90
CA ILE A 162 2.98 -14.86 16.92
C ILE A 162 2.18 -15.52 18.04
N ALA A 163 1.20 -14.81 18.61
CA ALA A 163 0.31 -15.31 19.65
C ALA A 163 -0.49 -16.54 19.18
N GLY A 164 -0.90 -16.58 17.89
CA GLY A 164 -1.56 -17.73 17.29
C GLY A 164 -0.70 -19.01 17.32
N ARG A 165 0.59 -18.89 17.01
CA ARG A 165 1.55 -20.02 17.07
C ARG A 165 1.82 -20.47 18.50
N GLU A 166 2.07 -19.51 19.40
CA GLU A 166 2.26 -19.79 20.83
C GLU A 166 1.04 -20.52 21.43
N ILE A 167 -0.19 -20.14 21.05
CA ILE A 167 -1.40 -20.86 21.48
C ILE A 167 -1.34 -22.34 21.11
N GLU A 168 -0.89 -22.71 19.91
CA GLU A 168 -0.80 -24.12 19.49
C GLU A 168 0.33 -24.88 20.18
N GLU A 169 1.49 -24.26 20.36
CA GLU A 169 2.62 -24.83 21.12
C GLU A 169 2.24 -25.08 22.59
N LEU A 170 1.59 -24.11 23.24
CA LEU A 170 1.08 -24.28 24.61
C LEU A 170 -0.05 -25.31 24.67
N ARG A 171 -0.90 -25.43 23.63
CA ARG A 171 -1.91 -26.50 23.52
C ARG A 171 -1.29 -27.87 23.34
N GLU A 172 -0.20 -28.01 22.59
CA GLU A 172 0.54 -29.27 22.46
C GLU A 172 1.21 -29.65 23.79
N ARG A 173 1.92 -28.71 24.42
CA ARG A 173 2.51 -28.89 25.75
C ARG A 173 1.47 -29.30 26.79
N LEU A 174 0.29 -28.67 26.79
CA LEU A 174 -0.85 -29.02 27.64
C LEU A 174 -1.36 -30.45 27.37
N ARG A 175 -1.56 -30.83 26.09
CA ARG A 175 -1.95 -32.19 25.69
C ARG A 175 -0.90 -33.23 26.12
N ALA A 176 0.38 -32.92 26.01
CA ALA A 176 1.47 -33.82 26.41
C ALA A 176 1.56 -34.00 27.93
N LEU A 177 1.36 -32.95 28.73
CA LEU A 177 1.29 -33.03 30.18
C LEU A 177 0.10 -33.87 30.66
N LEU A 178 -1.08 -33.65 30.09
CA LEU A 178 -2.27 -34.45 30.41
C LEU A 178 -2.09 -35.93 30.07
N LYS A 179 -1.48 -36.27 28.92
CA LYS A 179 -1.18 -37.65 28.52
C LYS A 179 -0.19 -38.38 29.44
N LYS A 180 0.75 -37.67 30.07
CA LYS A 180 1.78 -38.29 30.95
C LYS A 180 1.24 -38.69 32.33
N GLY A 181 0.07 -38.17 32.72
CA GLY A 181 -0.50 -38.33 34.07
C GLY A 181 0.23 -37.46 35.09
N VAL A 182 -0.50 -36.61 35.81
CA VAL A 182 0.07 -35.71 36.81
C VAL A 182 0.42 -36.50 38.07
N ARG A 183 1.67 -37.00 38.14
CA ARG A 183 2.22 -37.60 39.36
C ARG A 183 2.72 -36.48 40.27
N HIS A 184 2.12 -36.37 41.46
CA HIS A 184 2.37 -35.37 42.50
C HIS A 184 1.99 -33.91 42.16
N GLY A 185 1.76 -33.12 43.22
CA GLY A 185 0.87 -31.96 43.20
C GLY A 185 1.35 -30.69 42.48
N GLU A 186 2.63 -30.61 42.11
CA GLU A 186 3.24 -29.41 41.50
C GLU A 186 2.63 -29.07 40.13
N GLY A 187 2.10 -30.07 39.41
CA GLY A 187 1.55 -29.89 38.06
C GLY A 187 0.37 -28.93 37.99
N HIS A 188 -0.45 -28.79 39.03
CA HIS A 188 -1.66 -27.96 38.99
C HIS A 188 -1.36 -26.45 38.81
N ALA A 189 -0.29 -25.95 39.43
CA ALA A 189 0.10 -24.54 39.28
C ALA A 189 0.58 -24.25 37.84
N GLY A 190 1.41 -25.12 37.27
CA GLY A 190 1.88 -25.03 35.89
C GLY A 190 0.74 -25.10 34.87
N LEU A 191 -0.19 -26.07 35.04
CA LEU A 191 -1.38 -26.20 34.18
C LEU A 191 -2.30 -24.97 34.26
N SER A 192 -2.52 -24.42 35.47
CA SER A 192 -3.28 -23.19 35.66
C SER A 192 -2.64 -21.99 34.96
N SER A 193 -1.30 -21.87 35.03
CA SER A 193 -0.55 -20.81 34.33
C SER A 193 -0.67 -20.94 32.80
N LEU A 194 -0.46 -22.13 32.24
CA LEU A 194 -0.62 -22.41 30.80
C LEU A 194 -2.02 -22.03 30.29
N VAL A 195 -3.07 -22.45 31.00
CA VAL A 195 -4.46 -22.12 30.64
C VAL A 195 -4.73 -20.62 30.73
N LYS A 196 -4.18 -19.91 31.72
CA LYS A 196 -4.27 -18.45 31.82
C LYS A 196 -3.56 -17.72 30.67
N ARG A 197 -2.36 -18.16 30.27
CA ARG A 197 -1.60 -17.60 29.13
C ARG A 197 -2.34 -17.81 27.81
N ILE A 198 -2.76 -19.05 27.51
CA ILE A 198 -3.63 -19.35 26.35
C ILE A 198 -4.89 -18.47 26.37
N GLY A 199 -5.48 -18.24 27.54
CA GLY A 199 -6.63 -17.35 27.72
C GLY A 199 -6.33 -15.87 27.42
N LYS A 200 -5.17 -15.33 27.83
CA LYS A 200 -4.73 -13.94 27.51
C LYS A 200 -4.60 -13.79 25.99
N LEU A 201 -3.87 -14.70 25.35
CA LEU A 201 -3.58 -14.69 23.91
C LEU A 201 -4.84 -14.83 23.05
N ARG A 202 -5.72 -15.78 23.37
CA ARG A 202 -6.95 -15.99 22.60
C ARG A 202 -7.89 -14.79 22.66
N ARG A 203 -7.92 -14.04 23.76
CA ARG A 203 -8.67 -12.77 23.84
C ARG A 203 -8.04 -11.68 22.97
N PHE A 204 -6.72 -11.59 22.91
CA PHE A 204 -6.02 -10.63 22.04
C PHE A 204 -6.25 -10.94 20.55
N VAL A 205 -6.01 -12.18 20.11
CA VAL A 205 -6.28 -12.61 18.72
C VAL A 205 -7.75 -12.40 18.34
N ALA A 206 -8.69 -12.70 19.25
CA ALA A 206 -10.11 -12.40 19.05
C ALA A 206 -10.40 -10.89 18.98
N SER A 207 -9.71 -10.04 19.74
CA SER A 207 -9.90 -8.58 19.68
C SER A 207 -9.43 -7.96 18.35
N VAL A 208 -8.48 -8.59 17.66
CA VAL A 208 -8.10 -8.22 16.29
C VAL A 208 -9.16 -8.70 15.28
N GLY A 209 -9.59 -9.97 15.35
CA GLY A 209 -10.59 -10.52 14.42
C GLY A 209 -12.01 -9.96 14.57
N SER A 210 -12.45 -9.59 15.79
CA SER A 210 -13.81 -9.10 16.04
C SER A 210 -14.11 -7.72 15.42
N ALA A 211 -13.11 -7.04 14.85
CA ALA A 211 -13.30 -5.82 14.07
C ALA A 211 -14.06 -6.04 12.74
N ASP A 212 -14.27 -7.30 12.31
CA ASP A 212 -15.06 -7.68 11.12
C ASP A 212 -16.59 -7.57 11.31
N GLY A 213 -17.10 -7.44 12.53
CA GLY A 213 -18.55 -7.49 12.81
C GLY A 213 -19.35 -6.21 12.49
N GLY A 214 -18.73 -5.20 11.88
CA GLY A 214 -19.21 -3.80 11.90
C GLY A 214 -19.92 -3.28 10.65
N GLY A 215 -20.57 -4.13 9.83
CA GLY A 215 -21.25 -3.68 8.61
C GLY A 215 -22.49 -4.50 8.24
N ARG A 216 -23.66 -3.86 8.29
CA ARG A 216 -24.95 -4.28 7.71
C ARG A 216 -25.67 -3.04 7.19
#